data_AF-C8PND7-F1
#
_entry.id   AF-C8PND7-F1
#
_cell.length_a   1.000
_cell.length_b   1.000
_cell.length_c   1.000
_cell.angle_alpha   90.00
_cell.angle_beta   90.00
_cell.angle_gamma   90.00
#
_symmetry.space_group_name_H-M   'P 1'
#
loop_
_entity.id
_entity.type
_entity.pdbx_description
1 polymer ?
#
loop_
_entity_poly.entity_id
_entity_poly.type
_entity_poly.pdbx_seq_one_letter_code
_entity_poly.pdbx_strand_id
1 'polypeptide(L)'
;MKKLKIPAVPSIRRLPSYLHIVKQAQADGNPYISGTVIAEELHLEPIQVRKDLAITGIIGKPKKGYPVEELIAAIEHFLRWDTLQKAVLIGAGNLGTALTGYQGFRDHGLEICAAFDSDKKRSAKKFTVFRFSV
;
A
#
# COMPACT_ATOMS: atom_id res chain seq x y z
N MET A 1 8.27 27.00 6.75
CA MET A 1 8.49 25.70 6.09
C MET A 1 7.68 25.65 4.79
N LYS A 2 8.33 25.44 3.64
CA LYS A 2 7.66 25.34 2.34
C LYS A 2 6.91 24.00 2.29
N LYS A 3 5.58 24.00 2.20
CA LYS A 3 4.80 22.77 2.03
C LYS A 3 5.27 22.10 0.74
N LEU A 4 5.88 20.92 0.83
CA LEU A 4 6.08 20.03 -0.30
C LEU A 4 4.68 19.65 -0.81
N LYS A 5 4.26 20.28 -1.93
CA LYS A 5 3.08 19.84 -2.67
C LYS A 5 3.48 18.54 -3.36
N ILE A 6 3.16 17.41 -2.74
CA ILE A 6 3.15 16.13 -3.44
C ILE A 6 1.90 16.19 -4.33
N PRO A 7 2.03 16.31 -5.66
CA PRO A 7 0.90 16.63 -6.54
C PRO A 7 -0.18 15.54 -6.58
N ALA A 8 0.12 14.32 -6.12
CA ALA A 8 -0.76 13.16 -6.20
C ALA A 8 -1.34 12.68 -4.86
N VAL A 9 -1.28 13.46 -3.77
CA VAL A 9 -1.74 13.01 -2.42
C VAL A 9 -3.15 12.42 -2.41
N PRO A 10 -4.17 13.05 -3.04
CA PRO A 10 -5.51 12.47 -3.05
C PRO A 10 -5.58 11.14 -3.79
N SER A 11 -4.84 11.01 -4.90
CA SER A 11 -4.77 9.80 -5.72
C SER A 11 -4.08 8.66 -4.97
N ILE A 12 -2.94 8.93 -4.34
CA ILE A 12 -2.18 7.97 -3.51
C ILE A 12 -3.08 7.36 -2.43
N ARG A 13 -3.92 8.17 -1.78
CA ARG A 13 -4.83 7.70 -0.73
C ARG A 13 -5.94 6.78 -1.24
N ARG A 14 -6.29 6.83 -2.53
CA ARG A 14 -7.34 5.99 -3.13
C ARG A 14 -6.81 4.70 -3.76
N LEU A 15 -5.53 4.66 -4.14
CA LEU A 15 -4.91 3.47 -4.75
C LEU A 15 -5.11 2.17 -3.94
N PRO A 16 -5.02 2.15 -2.59
CA PRO A 16 -5.31 0.95 -1.83
C PRO A 16 -6.73 0.41 -2.02
N SER A 17 -7.72 1.31 -2.12
CA SER A 17 -9.12 0.92 -2.36
C SER A 17 -9.31 0.39 -3.79
N TYR A 18 -8.65 0.99 -4.79
CA TYR A 18 -8.63 0.44 -6.14
C TYR A 18 -8.01 -0.95 -6.15
N LEU A 19 -6.86 -1.13 -5.48
CA LEU A 19 -6.18 -2.42 -5.39
C LEU A 19 -7.08 -3.50 -4.80
N HIS A 20 -7.87 -3.16 -3.77
CA HIS A 20 -8.83 -4.09 -3.17
C HIS A 20 -9.86 -4.60 -4.19
N ILE A 21 -10.49 -3.69 -4.95
CA ILE A 21 -11.47 -4.05 -6.00
C ILE A 21 -10.81 -4.87 -7.12
N VAL A 22 -9.60 -4.51 -7.52
CA VAL A 22 -8.87 -5.22 -8.58
C VAL A 22 -8.44 -6.62 -8.12
N LYS A 23 -8.02 -6.78 -6.86
CA LYS A 23 -7.74 -8.11 -6.27
C LYS A 23 -9.00 -8.96 -6.15
N GLN A 24 -10.16 -8.36 -5.88
CA GLN A 24 -11.43 -9.08 -5.93
C GLN A 24 -11.73 -9.59 -7.34
N ALA A 25 -11.58 -8.75 -8.36
CA ALA A 25 -11.74 -9.17 -9.76
C ALA A 25 -10.75 -10.30 -10.15
N GLN A 26 -9.53 -10.28 -9.63
CA GLN A 26 -8.57 -11.38 -9.79
C GLN A 26 -9.09 -12.68 -9.15
N ALA A 27 -9.60 -12.61 -7.92
CA ALA A 27 -10.14 -13.77 -7.20
C ALA A 27 -11.37 -14.36 -7.92
N ASP A 28 -12.16 -13.51 -8.58
CA ASP A 28 -13.32 -13.92 -9.39
C ASP A 28 -12.92 -14.46 -10.78
N GLY A 29 -11.62 -14.49 -11.11
CA GLY A 29 -11.10 -15.02 -12.38
C GLY A 29 -11.26 -14.07 -13.57
N ASN A 30 -11.51 -12.78 -13.35
CA ASN A 30 -11.66 -11.79 -14.40
C ASN A 30 -10.28 -11.32 -14.90
N PRO A 31 -9.93 -11.51 -16.19
CA PRO A 31 -8.63 -11.08 -16.71
C PRO A 31 -8.52 -9.57 -16.96
N TYR A 32 -9.65 -8.87 -17.02
CA TYR A 32 -9.73 -7.43 -17.28
C TYR A 32 -10.75 -6.76 -16.36
N ILE A 33 -10.47 -5.52 -15.98
CA ILE A 33 -11.39 -4.65 -15.23
C ILE A 33 -11.41 -3.24 -15.82
N SER A 34 -12.59 -2.65 -15.96
CA SER A 34 -12.71 -1.28 -16.46
C SER A 34 -12.60 -0.26 -15.31
N GLY A 35 -12.13 0.95 -15.63
CA GLY A 35 -12.17 2.05 -14.68
C GLY A 35 -13.60 2.50 -14.31
N THR A 36 -14.62 2.12 -15.09
CA THR A 36 -16.02 2.37 -14.75
C THR A 36 -16.50 1.43 -13.65
N VAL A 37 -16.16 0.14 -13.72
CA VAL A 37 -16.50 -0.84 -12.67
C VAL A 37 -15.86 -0.44 -11.34
N ILE A 38 -14.56 -0.09 -11.35
CA ILE A 38 -13.87 0.38 -10.14
C ILE A 38 -14.55 1.65 -9.57
N ALA A 39 -15.01 2.54 -10.44
CA ALA A 39 -15.66 3.77 -10.03
C ALA A 39 -17.05 3.51 -9.42
N GLU A 40 -17.83 2.62 -10.02
CA GLU A 40 -19.15 2.22 -9.53
C GLU A 40 -19.07 1.58 -8.13
N GLU A 41 -18.15 0.62 -7.94
CA GLU A 41 -17.92 -0.06 -6.66
C GLU A 41 -17.49 0.89 -5.53
N LEU A 42 -16.82 1.99 -5.87
CA LEU A 42 -16.32 2.97 -4.90
C LEU A 42 -17.13 4.26 -4.85
N HIS A 43 -18.24 4.33 -5.60
CA HIS A 43 -19.08 5.54 -5.75
C HIS A 43 -18.27 6.78 -6.16
N LEU A 44 -17.39 6.62 -7.15
CA LEU A 44 -16.52 7.66 -7.70
C LEU A 44 -16.88 7.97 -9.16
N GLU A 45 -16.31 9.06 -9.67
CA GLU A 45 -16.40 9.39 -11.08
C GLU A 45 -15.39 8.57 -11.91
N PRO A 46 -15.80 7.93 -13.02
CA PRO A 46 -14.89 7.14 -13.87
C PRO A 46 -13.70 7.93 -14.42
N ILE A 47 -13.85 9.26 -14.58
CA ILE A 47 -12.74 10.12 -15.02
C ILE A 47 -11.70 10.32 -13.91
N GLN A 48 -12.11 10.30 -12.64
CA GLN A 48 -11.22 10.39 -11.50
C GLN A 48 -10.37 9.12 -11.37
N VAL A 49 -11.01 7.94 -11.44
CA VAL A 49 -10.29 6.65 -11.42
C VAL A 49 -9.26 6.59 -12.53
N ARG A 50 -9.63 6.95 -13.77
CA ARG A 50 -8.69 6.96 -14.90
C ARG A 50 -7.49 7.89 -14.69
N LYS A 51 -7.72 9.10 -14.18
CA LYS A 51 -6.64 10.06 -13.87
C LYS A 51 -5.73 9.55 -12.75
N ASP A 52 -6.30 8.93 -11.74
CA ASP A 52 -5.53 8.35 -10.64
C ASP A 52 -4.70 7.16 -11.10
N LEU A 53 -5.28 6.23 -11.86
CA LEU A 53 -4.54 5.07 -12.38
C LEU A 53 -3.43 5.49 -13.35
N ALA A 54 -3.61 6.56 -14.11
CA ALA A 54 -2.58 7.06 -15.02
C ALA A 54 -1.26 7.44 -14.30
N ILE A 55 -1.29 7.78 -13.01
CA ILE A 55 -0.07 8.12 -12.26
C ILE A 55 0.83 6.91 -12.04
N THR A 56 0.30 5.69 -12.07
CA THR A 56 1.08 4.45 -11.92
C THR A 56 1.79 4.08 -13.22
N GLY A 57 1.52 4.78 -14.32
CA GLY A 57 2.06 4.51 -15.65
C GLY A 57 1.32 3.41 -16.40
N ILE A 58 0.27 2.81 -15.83
CA ILE A 58 -0.47 1.75 -16.51
C ILE A 58 -1.30 2.28 -17.69
N ILE A 59 -1.29 1.52 -18.77
CA ILE A 59 -2.05 1.83 -19.99
C ILE A 59 -3.17 0.80 -20.14
N GLY A 60 -4.41 1.29 -20.14
CA GLY A 60 -5.58 0.45 -20.39
C GLY A 60 -5.75 0.12 -21.89
N LYS A 61 -6.48 -0.95 -22.19
CA LYS A 61 -6.89 -1.32 -23.53
C LYS A 61 -8.26 -0.71 -23.88
N PRO A 62 -8.40 -0.06 -25.06
CA PRO A 62 -9.69 0.48 -25.50
C PRO A 62 -10.81 -0.56 -25.42
N LYS A 63 -11.98 -0.17 -24.90
CA LYS A 63 -13.18 -1.02 -24.71
C LYS A 63 -13.03 -2.25 -23.79
N LYS A 64 -11.83 -2.60 -23.33
CA LYS A 64 -11.59 -3.72 -22.40
C LYS A 64 -11.28 -3.28 -20.97
N GLY A 65 -10.62 -2.14 -20.79
CA GLY A 65 -10.12 -1.72 -19.48
C GLY A 65 -8.68 -2.18 -19.27
N TYR A 66 -8.30 -2.44 -18.02
CA TYR A 66 -6.94 -2.76 -17.63
C TYR A 66 -6.77 -4.29 -17.45
N PRO A 67 -5.67 -4.89 -17.90
CA PRO A 67 -5.32 -6.25 -17.50
C PRO A 67 -5.16 -6.30 -15.98
N VAL A 68 -5.86 -7.23 -15.32
CA VAL A 68 -5.95 -7.24 -13.85
C VAL A 68 -4.59 -7.47 -13.19
N GLU A 69 -3.81 -8.43 -13.67
CA GLU A 69 -2.47 -8.73 -13.13
C GLU A 69 -1.51 -7.54 -13.28
N GLU A 70 -1.49 -6.90 -14.44
CA GLU A 70 -0.65 -5.73 -14.70
C GLU A 70 -1.08 -4.54 -13.83
N LEU A 71 -2.38 -4.37 -13.59
CA LEU A 71 -2.91 -3.30 -12.75
C LEU A 71 -2.55 -3.47 -11.28
N ILE A 72 -2.62 -4.70 -10.76
CA ILE A 72 -2.17 -5.02 -9.40
C ILE A 72 -0.69 -4.66 -9.25
N ALA A 73 0.16 -5.17 -10.16
CA ALA A 73 1.59 -4.93 -10.12
C ALA A 73 1.93 -3.42 -10.22
N ALA A 74 1.27 -2.68 -11.11
CA ALA A 74 1.49 -1.25 -11.26
C ALA A 74 1.13 -0.45 -10.00
N ILE A 75 0.02 -0.80 -9.33
CA ILE A 75 -0.38 -0.14 -8.09
C ILE A 75 0.58 -0.48 -6.94
N GLU A 76 0.91 -1.76 -6.76
CA GLU A 76 1.82 -2.22 -5.70
C GLU A 76 3.22 -1.62 -5.87
N HIS A 77 3.73 -1.57 -7.10
CA HIS A 77 5.01 -0.93 -7.42
C HIS A 77 4.99 0.57 -7.10
N PHE A 78 3.93 1.26 -7.51
CA PHE A 78 3.79 2.69 -7.24
C PHE A 78 3.71 3.01 -5.73
N LEU A 79 3.04 2.15 -4.95
CA LEU A 79 2.97 2.25 -3.49
C LEU A 79 4.23 1.74 -2.77
N ARG A 80 5.17 1.12 -3.51
CA ARG A 80 6.36 0.41 -3.00
C ARG A 80 6.02 -0.77 -2.07
N TRP A 81 4.86 -1.39 -2.25
CA TRP A 81 4.44 -2.56 -1.48
C TRP A 81 5.08 -3.86 -1.98
N ASP A 82 5.70 -3.80 -3.17
CA ASP A 82 6.56 -4.84 -3.74
C ASP A 82 7.99 -4.86 -3.15
N THR A 83 8.33 -3.87 -2.32
CA THR A 83 9.68 -3.70 -1.76
C THR A 83 9.63 -3.66 -0.23
N LEU A 84 10.44 -4.45 0.45
CA LEU A 84 10.51 -4.46 1.92
C LEU A 84 11.06 -3.13 2.48
N GLN A 85 10.20 -2.36 3.13
CA GLN A 85 10.50 -1.15 3.88
C GLN A 85 10.69 -1.49 5.36
N LYS A 86 11.89 -1.24 5.87
CA LYS A 86 12.17 -1.39 7.31
C LYS A 86 11.64 -0.19 8.07
N ALA A 87 10.90 -0.45 9.14
CA ALA A 87 10.36 0.54 10.03
C ALA A 87 10.70 0.23 11.49
N VAL A 88 10.69 1.29 12.29
CA VAL A 88 10.91 1.23 13.73
C VAL A 88 9.66 1.74 14.43
N LEU A 89 9.22 1.03 15.47
CA LEU A 89 8.09 1.40 16.30
C LEU A 89 8.57 2.18 17.54
N ILE A 90 7.93 3.31 17.84
CA ILE A 90 8.17 4.07 19.08
C ILE A 90 6.91 3.97 19.95
N GLY A 91 7.07 3.46 21.17
CA GLY A 91 6.01 3.11 22.11
C GLY A 91 5.60 1.64 22.02
N ALA A 92 6.25 0.76 22.78
CA ALA A 92 5.93 -0.66 22.91
C ALA A 92 4.89 -0.92 24.02
N GLY A 93 3.84 -0.10 24.04
CA GLY A 93 2.64 -0.34 24.84
C GLY A 93 1.84 -1.54 24.31
N ASN A 94 0.59 -1.69 24.75
CA ASN A 94 -0.26 -2.79 24.31
C ASN A 94 -0.50 -2.76 22.79
N LEU A 95 -0.80 -1.57 22.23
CA LEU A 95 -0.97 -1.38 20.79
C LEU A 95 0.34 -1.61 20.04
N GLY A 96 1.45 -1.03 20.51
CA GLY A 96 2.76 -1.21 19.90
C GLY A 96 3.16 -2.68 19.79
N THR A 97 2.94 -3.43 20.88
CA THR A 97 3.19 -4.88 20.92
C THR A 97 2.30 -5.63 19.93
N ALA A 98 1.00 -5.29 19.85
CA ALA A 98 0.10 -5.90 18.88
C ALA A 98 0.54 -5.64 17.43
N LEU A 99 0.98 -4.41 17.13
CA LEU A 99 1.45 -4.02 15.81
C LEU A 99 2.77 -4.72 15.43
N THR A 100 3.69 -4.95 16.37
CA THR A 100 4.94 -5.66 16.07
C THR A 100 4.74 -7.10 15.56
N GLY A 101 3.62 -7.73 15.92
CA GLY A 101 3.28 -9.09 15.49
C GLY A 101 2.36 -9.19 14.28
N TYR A 102 1.92 -8.06 13.71
CA TYR A 102 0.93 -8.06 12.64
C TYR A 102 1.56 -8.45 11.29
N GLN A 103 1.23 -9.66 10.81
CA GLN A 103 1.77 -10.19 9.55
C GLN A 103 1.36 -9.38 8.33
N GLY A 104 0.17 -8.74 8.35
CA GLY A 104 -0.33 -7.95 7.23
C GLY A 104 0.56 -6.76 6.85
N PHE A 105 1.47 -6.31 7.74
CA PHE A 105 2.48 -5.34 7.36
C PHE A 105 3.47 -5.91 6.33
N ARG A 106 3.92 -7.15 6.50
CA ARG A 106 4.85 -7.79 5.57
C ARG A 106 4.22 -7.98 4.19
N ASP A 107 2.94 -8.33 4.15
CA ASP A 107 2.16 -8.48 2.90
C ASP A 107 2.06 -7.16 2.11
N HIS A 108 2.28 -6.02 2.77
CA HIS A 108 2.28 -4.68 2.18
C HIS A 108 3.68 -4.05 2.15
N GLY A 109 4.73 -4.88 2.19
CA GLY A 109 6.11 -4.44 2.08
C GLY A 109 6.62 -3.67 3.30
N LEU A 110 6.05 -3.85 4.50
CA LEU A 110 6.49 -3.19 5.73
C LEU A 110 6.99 -4.22 6.75
N GLU A 111 8.21 -4.01 7.25
CA GLU A 111 8.79 -4.81 8.33
C GLU A 111 9.15 -3.94 9.52
N ILE A 112 8.51 -4.21 10.67
CA ILE A 112 8.89 -3.60 11.94
C ILE A 112 10.13 -4.35 12.48
N CYS A 113 11.31 -3.75 12.32
CA CYS A 113 12.57 -4.39 12.69
C CYS A 113 13.01 -4.10 14.14
N ALA A 114 12.45 -3.06 14.76
CA ALA A 114 12.73 -2.72 16.14
C ALA A 114 11.56 -1.96 16.78
N ALA A 115 11.48 -2.03 18.12
CA ALA A 115 10.55 -1.26 18.93
C ALA A 115 11.28 -0.61 20.12
N PHE A 116 10.97 0.65 20.41
CA PHE A 116 11.56 1.43 21.49
C PHE A 116 10.48 1.90 22.46
N ASP A 117 10.76 1.95 23.76
CA ASP A 117 9.84 2.44 24.79
C ASP A 117 10.63 3.19 25.89
N SER A 118 9.99 4.18 26.53
CA SER A 118 10.58 4.97 27.62
C SER A 118 10.46 4.31 28.98
N ASP A 119 9.53 3.35 29.16
CA ASP A 119 9.41 2.58 30.38
C ASP A 119 10.62 1.64 30.55
N LYS A 120 11.37 1.85 31.63
CA LYS A 120 12.55 1.04 32.00
C LYS A 120 12.24 -0.46 32.18
N LYS A 121 10.98 -0.82 32.45
CA LYS A 121 10.54 -2.22 32.59
C LYS A 121 10.19 -2.89 31.26
N ARG A 122 9.93 -2.09 30.22
CA ARG A 122 9.56 -2.56 28.86
C ARG A 122 10.65 -2.31 27.82
N SER A 123 11.67 -1.55 28.20
CA SER A 123 12.82 -1.27 27.34
C SER A 123 13.58 -2.55 27.08
N ALA A 124 13.71 -2.84 25.79
CA ALA A 124 14.52 -3.91 25.22
C ALA A 124 14.05 -5.34 25.52
N LYS A 125 12.89 -5.73 24.95
CA LYS A 125 12.92 -7.00 24.21
C LYS A 125 13.73 -6.76 22.94
N LYS A 126 15.03 -7.08 22.99
CA LYS A 126 15.91 -7.10 21.82
C LYS A 126 15.30 -8.04 20.78
N PHE A 127 14.64 -7.49 19.77
CA PHE A 127 14.46 -8.18 18.51
C PHE A 127 15.68 -7.83 17.63
N THR A 128 16.27 -8.87 17.05
CA THR A 128 17.58 -8.88 16.38
C THR A 128 17.86 -7.62 15.58
N VAL A 129 18.80 -6.81 16.07
CA VAL A 129 19.35 -5.68 15.34
C VAL A 129 20.14 -6.24 14.16
N PHE A 130 19.55 -6.25 12.97
CA PHE A 130 20.34 -6.41 11.75
C PHE A 130 21.20 -5.17 11.58
N ARG A 131 22.52 -5.43 11.58
CA ARG A 131 23.58 -4.46 11.35
C ARG A 131 23.34 -3.79 9.99
N PHE A 132 23.04 -2.49 10.01
CA PHE A 132 23.04 -1.69 8.79
C PHE A 132 24.49 -1.58 8.33
N SER A 133 24.83 -2.27 7.24
CA SER A 133 25.99 -1.88 6.43
C SER A 133 25.54 -0.71 5.58
N VAL A 134 26.09 0.46 5.90
CA VAL A 134 26.15 1.62 5.01
C VAL A 134 27.12 1.34 3.87
#